data_AF-A0AA90TM04-F1
#
_entry.id   AF-A0AA90TM04-F1
#
_cell.length_a   1.000
_cell.length_b   1.000
_cell.length_c   1.000
_cell.angle_alpha   90.00
_cell.angle_beta   90.00
_cell.angle_gamma   90.00
#
_symmetry.space_group_name_H-M   'P 1'
#
loop_
_entity.id
_entity.type
_entity.pdbx_description
1 polymer ?
#
loop_
_entity_poly.entity_id
_entity_poly.type
_entity_poly.pdbx_seq_one_letter_code
_entity_poly.pdbx_strand_id
1 'polypeptide(L)'
;MFQRIRQRLGDMKTIQHLCQRAEQYALADQQREPAAEHFLLSALDLEDGTARRAFEQVHADPAQLPRAIAQQYRDALRFAGLTADAAASALDASEPLERSRGLYEAAPSGADLMQTLAQQRSGERGPLLGAHVVALVAAMRQGVAPRSLVALGVDAAALRAAAQAEIGAYRNR
;
A
#
# COMPACT_ATOMS: atom_id res chain seq x y z
N MET A 1 -19.15 -11.96 -22.95
CA MET A 1 -18.42 -12.91 -22.08
C MET A 1 -16.92 -12.64 -22.11
N PHE A 2 -16.32 -12.48 -23.30
CA PHE A 2 -14.89 -12.18 -23.50
C PHE A 2 -14.36 -10.97 -22.71
N GLN A 3 -15.05 -9.82 -22.72
CA GLN A 3 -14.64 -8.63 -21.97
C GLN A 3 -14.54 -8.87 -20.45
N ARG A 4 -15.46 -9.66 -19.87
CA ARG A 4 -15.41 -10.03 -18.44
C ARG A 4 -14.23 -10.93 -18.12
N ILE A 5 -13.88 -11.84 -19.02
CA ILE A 5 -12.71 -12.73 -18.86
C ILE A 5 -11.42 -11.90 -18.94
N ARG A 6 -11.30 -11.03 -19.96
CA ARG A 6 -10.16 -10.12 -20.10
C ARG A 6 -9.99 -9.23 -18.87
N GLN A 7 -11.09 -8.74 -18.31
CA GLN A 7 -11.07 -7.93 -17.09
C GLN A 7 -10.54 -8.72 -15.90
N ARG A 8 -11.05 -9.93 -15.65
CA ARG A 8 -10.55 -10.78 -14.56
C ARG A 8 -9.07 -11.11 -14.69
N LEU A 9 -8.58 -11.33 -15.91
CA LEU A 9 -7.15 -11.55 -16.16
C LEU A 9 -6.32 -10.30 -15.85
N GLY A 10 -6.83 -9.11 -16.21
CA GLY A 10 -6.22 -7.83 -15.84
C GLY A 10 -6.16 -7.65 -14.32
N ASP A 11 -7.28 -7.86 -13.64
CA ASP A 11 -7.37 -7.73 -12.18
C ASP A 11 -6.43 -8.73 -11.48
N MET A 12 -6.33 -9.97 -12.00
CA MET A 12 -5.41 -10.97 -11.47
C MET A 12 -3.94 -10.55 -11.64
N LYS A 13 -3.57 -9.92 -12.76
CA LYS A 13 -2.23 -9.34 -12.94
C LYS A 13 -1.98 -8.19 -11.96
N THR A 14 -2.96 -7.31 -11.75
CA THR A 14 -2.86 -6.22 -10.77
C THR A 14 -2.68 -6.78 -9.35
N ILE A 15 -3.48 -7.79 -8.96
CA ILE A 15 -3.34 -8.44 -7.64
C ILE A 15 -1.98 -9.11 -7.50
N GLN A 16 -1.50 -9.81 -8.53
CA GLN A 16 -0.18 -10.43 -8.52
C GLN A 16 0.93 -9.39 -8.32
N HIS A 17 0.88 -8.27 -9.06
CA HIS A 17 1.82 -7.16 -8.88
C HIS A 17 1.73 -6.61 -7.45
N LEU A 18 0.51 -6.35 -6.98
CA LEU A 18 0.26 -5.81 -5.65
C LEU A 18 0.93 -6.66 -4.57
N CYS A 19 0.68 -7.97 -4.58
CA CYS A 19 1.24 -8.91 -3.62
C CYS A 19 2.76 -9.03 -3.71
N GLN A 20 3.31 -9.18 -4.92
CA GLN A 20 4.74 -9.38 -5.12
C GLN A 20 5.56 -8.15 -4.75
N ARG A 21 5.08 -6.95 -5.08
CA ARG A 21 5.78 -5.71 -4.75
C ARG A 21 5.60 -5.34 -3.28
N ALA A 22 4.42 -5.57 -2.70
CA ALA A 22 4.23 -5.39 -1.27
C ALA A 22 5.16 -6.30 -0.45
N GLU A 23 5.34 -7.55 -0.87
CA GLU A 23 6.31 -8.47 -0.24
C GLU A 23 7.75 -7.96 -0.39
N GLN A 24 8.14 -7.44 -1.55
CA GLN A 24 9.46 -6.83 -1.73
C GLN A 24 9.70 -5.65 -0.77
N TYR A 25 8.70 -4.77 -0.61
CA TYR A 25 8.77 -3.67 0.34
C TYR A 25 8.82 -4.17 1.80
N ALA A 26 8.03 -5.18 2.16
CA ALA A 26 8.05 -5.76 3.49
C ALA A 26 9.43 -6.34 3.84
N LEU A 27 10.03 -7.10 2.92
CA LEU A 27 11.35 -7.68 3.12
C LEU A 27 12.44 -6.61 3.23
N ALA A 28 12.35 -5.53 2.44
CA ALA A 28 13.24 -4.38 2.58
C ALA A 28 13.15 -3.74 3.98
N ASP A 29 11.95 -3.75 4.57
CA ASP A 29 11.70 -3.28 5.94
C ASP A 29 11.98 -4.37 7.02
N GLN A 30 12.63 -5.48 6.66
CA GLN A 30 12.89 -6.64 7.53
C GLN A 30 11.62 -7.22 8.17
N GLN A 31 10.53 -7.26 7.40
CA GLN A 31 9.27 -7.90 7.75
C GLN A 31 8.93 -9.01 6.74
N ARG A 32 8.46 -10.15 7.24
CA ARG A 32 8.04 -11.27 6.36
C ARG A 32 6.69 -11.01 5.70
N GLU A 33 5.77 -10.41 6.47
CA GLU A 33 4.37 -10.29 6.08
C GLU A 33 4.05 -8.84 5.65
N PRO A 34 3.58 -8.60 4.43
CA PRO A 34 3.25 -7.26 3.99
C PRO A 34 2.01 -6.69 4.71
N ALA A 35 2.18 -5.50 5.29
CA ALA A 35 1.14 -4.66 5.85
C ALA A 35 0.55 -3.67 4.81
N ALA A 36 -0.49 -2.93 5.20
CA ALA A 36 -1.22 -2.01 4.32
C ALA A 36 -0.32 -0.95 3.65
N GLU A 37 0.70 -0.45 4.35
CA GLU A 37 1.68 0.50 3.82
C GLU A 37 2.52 -0.08 2.68
N HIS A 38 2.87 -1.37 2.73
CA HIS A 38 3.59 -2.03 1.65
C HIS A 38 2.70 -2.21 0.41
N PHE A 39 1.41 -2.46 0.61
CA PHE A 39 0.42 -2.45 -0.48
C PHE A 39 0.21 -1.05 -1.05
N LEU A 40 0.26 0.00 -0.22
CA LEU A 40 0.19 1.39 -0.69
C LEU A 40 1.40 1.75 -1.57
N LEU A 41 2.62 1.38 -1.15
CA LEU A 41 3.83 1.56 -1.95
C LEU A 41 3.74 0.79 -3.27
N SER A 42 3.32 -0.46 -3.20
CA SER A 42 3.07 -1.31 -4.36
C SER A 42 2.03 -0.72 -5.33
N ALA A 43 0.98 -0.06 -4.82
CA ALA A 43 -0.01 0.60 -5.67
C ALA A 43 0.56 1.82 -6.43
N LEU A 44 1.58 2.50 -5.89
CA LEU A 44 2.28 3.59 -6.57
C LEU A 44 3.15 3.10 -7.74
N ASP A 45 3.50 1.81 -7.77
CA ASP A 45 4.30 1.20 -8.83
C ASP A 45 3.47 0.62 -9.98
N LEU A 46 2.14 0.62 -9.84
CA LEU A 46 1.24 0.16 -10.89
C LEU A 46 1.30 1.07 -12.12
N GLU A 47 1.36 0.44 -13.30
CA GLU A 47 1.44 1.13 -14.61
C GLU A 47 0.21 1.99 -14.92
N ASP A 48 -0.93 1.75 -14.25
CA ASP A 48 -2.14 2.57 -14.42
C ASP A 48 -1.95 4.04 -13.95
N GLY A 49 -0.96 4.27 -13.07
CA GLY A 49 -0.56 5.58 -12.53
C GLY A 49 -1.64 6.29 -11.72
N THR A 50 -2.80 5.68 -11.48
CA THR A 50 -3.95 6.29 -10.80
C THR A 50 -3.65 6.61 -9.34
N ALA A 51 -2.84 5.76 -8.68
CA ALA A 51 -2.39 6.03 -7.31
C ALA A 51 -1.55 7.30 -7.24
N ARG A 52 -0.52 7.45 -8.10
CA ARG A 52 0.34 8.64 -8.14
C ARG A 52 -0.47 9.91 -8.43
N ARG A 53 -1.36 9.87 -9.42
CA ARG A 53 -2.23 11.02 -9.74
C ARG A 53 -3.13 11.42 -8.59
N ALA A 54 -3.62 10.49 -7.78
CA ALA A 54 -4.41 10.81 -6.59
C ALA A 54 -3.59 11.60 -5.54
N PHE A 55 -2.31 11.26 -5.34
CA PHE A 55 -1.41 12.03 -4.48
C PHE A 55 -1.09 13.41 -5.06
N GLU A 56 -0.83 13.49 -6.37
CA GLU A 56 -0.55 14.75 -7.08
C GLU A 56 -1.74 15.73 -6.98
N GLN A 57 -2.98 15.25 -7.07
CA GLN A 57 -4.20 16.06 -6.94
C GLN A 57 -4.33 16.73 -5.57
N VAL A 58 -3.75 16.14 -4.51
CA VAL A 58 -3.72 16.73 -3.16
C VAL A 58 -2.40 17.41 -2.84
N HIS A 59 -1.57 17.69 -3.86
CA HIS A 59 -0.26 18.32 -3.74
C HIS A 59 0.71 17.58 -2.82
N ALA A 60 0.57 16.26 -2.72
CA ALA A 60 1.44 15.40 -1.94
C ALA A 60 2.46 14.71 -2.86
N ASP A 61 3.73 14.68 -2.45
CA ASP A 61 4.77 13.94 -3.17
C ASP A 61 4.76 12.46 -2.72
N PRO A 62 4.29 11.51 -3.56
CA PRO A 62 4.28 10.10 -3.21
C PRO A 62 5.70 9.52 -3.02
N ALA A 63 6.76 10.16 -3.54
CA ALA A 63 8.14 9.71 -3.35
C ALA A 63 8.63 9.86 -1.90
N GLN A 64 7.97 10.67 -1.08
CA GLN A 64 8.30 10.84 0.34
C GLN A 64 7.69 9.73 1.23
N LEU A 65 6.75 8.94 0.70
CA LEU A 65 6.02 7.94 1.47
C LEU A 65 6.91 6.85 2.10
N PRO A 66 7.90 6.26 1.41
CA PRO A 66 8.80 5.29 2.03
C PRO A 66 9.51 5.86 3.27
N ARG A 67 9.98 7.12 3.17
CA ARG A 67 10.65 7.81 4.27
C ARG A 67 9.71 8.07 5.45
N ALA A 68 8.47 8.44 5.18
CA ALA A 68 7.46 8.65 6.22
C ALA A 68 7.13 7.34 6.96
N ILE A 69 6.99 6.23 6.24
CA ILE A 69 6.79 4.89 6.82
C ILE A 69 7.97 4.50 7.71
N ALA A 70 9.20 4.62 7.21
CA ALA A 70 10.40 4.32 7.98
C ALA A 70 10.52 5.18 9.26
N GLN A 71 10.04 6.43 9.23
CA GLN A 71 9.98 7.28 10.41
C GLN A 71 8.97 6.74 11.44
N GLN A 72 7.79 6.27 11.01
CA GLN A 72 6.80 5.68 11.91
C GLN A 72 7.31 4.44 12.65
N TYR A 73 8.09 3.60 11.99
CA TYR A 73 8.74 2.47 12.65
C TYR A 73 9.80 2.92 13.66
N ARG A 74 10.67 3.86 13.30
CA ARG A 74 11.67 4.43 14.22
C ARG A 74 11.04 5.10 15.44
N ASP A 75 9.94 5.82 15.24
CA ASP A 75 9.20 6.46 16.33
C ASP A 75 8.56 5.43 17.27
N ALA A 76 8.05 4.32 16.74
CA ALA A 76 7.51 3.21 17.53
C ALA A 76 8.58 2.50 18.37
N LEU A 77 9.77 2.27 17.79
CA LEU A 77 10.91 1.71 18.52
C LEU A 77 11.37 2.64 19.65
N ARG A 78 11.48 3.95 19.36
CA ARG A 78 11.82 4.95 20.38
C ARG A 78 10.80 4.98 21.51
N PHE A 79 9.50 4.88 21.19
CA PHE A 79 8.44 4.79 22.19
C PHE A 79 8.58 3.53 23.07
N ALA A 80 9.05 2.42 22.50
CA ALA A 80 9.35 1.18 23.23
C ALA A 80 10.67 1.23 24.03
N GLY A 81 11.38 2.37 24.04
CA GLY A 81 12.65 2.54 24.76
C GLY A 81 13.89 2.06 23.99
N LEU A 82 13.74 1.68 22.72
CA LEU A 82 14.86 1.30 21.86
C LEU A 82 15.43 2.56 21.19
N THR A 83 16.72 2.83 21.41
CA THR A 83 17.41 3.95 20.77
C THR A 83 17.71 3.62 19.31
N ALA A 84 17.82 4.66 18.47
CA ALA A 84 18.12 4.50 17.05
C ALA A 84 19.45 3.75 16.83
N ASP A 85 20.47 4.01 17.64
CA ASP A 85 21.77 3.34 17.55
C ASP A 85 21.69 1.85 17.91
N ALA A 86 20.93 1.51 18.96
CA ALA A 86 20.72 0.11 19.34
C ALA A 86 19.94 -0.66 18.27
N ALA A 87 18.91 -0.03 17.67
CA ALA A 87 18.15 -0.63 16.58
C ALA A 87 18.99 -0.79 15.30
N ALA A 88 19.78 0.22 14.93
CA ALA A 88 20.66 0.16 13.76
C ALA A 88 21.73 -0.92 13.92
N SER A 89 22.37 -1.01 15.09
CA SER A 89 23.36 -2.04 15.35
C SER A 89 22.78 -3.46 15.33
N ALA A 90 21.51 -3.64 15.74
CA ALA A 90 20.84 -4.94 15.68
C ALA A 90 20.45 -5.32 14.24
N LEU A 91 20.06 -4.35 13.41
CA LEU A 91 19.76 -4.54 11.99
C LEU A 91 21.01 -4.93 11.20
N ASP A 92 22.13 -4.25 11.42
CA ASP A 92 23.41 -4.55 10.75
C ASP A 92 23.94 -5.95 11.10
N ALA A 93 23.64 -6.44 12.31
CA ALA A 93 24.01 -7.78 12.75
C ALA A 93 23.04 -8.88 12.28
N SER A 94 21.90 -8.52 11.69
CA SER A 94 20.87 -9.47 11.27
C SER A 94 21.04 -9.86 9.80
N GLU A 95 20.84 -11.14 9.49
CA GLU A 95 20.80 -11.58 8.09
C GLU A 95 19.53 -11.06 7.40
N PRO A 96 19.61 -10.60 6.13
CA PRO A 96 18.44 -10.18 5.38
C PRO A 96 17.37 -11.26 5.32
N LEU A 97 16.12 -10.89 5.58
CA LEU A 97 15.01 -11.80 5.40
C LEU A 97 14.83 -12.18 3.93
N GLU A 98 14.69 -13.49 3.71
CA GLU A 98 14.34 -14.07 2.41
C GLU A 98 12.84 -14.30 2.31
N ARG A 99 12.33 -14.32 1.06
CA ARG A 99 10.94 -14.68 0.77
C ARG A 99 10.61 -16.06 1.35
N SER A 100 9.43 -16.17 1.94
CA SER A 100 8.88 -17.46 2.32
C SER A 100 8.61 -18.29 1.06
N ARG A 101 8.91 -19.59 1.12
CA ARG A 101 8.54 -20.55 0.06
C ARG A 101 7.10 -21.09 0.23
N GLY A 102 6.39 -20.65 1.28
CA GLY A 102 5.05 -21.07 1.63
C GLY A 102 3.94 -20.31 0.89
N LEU A 103 2.72 -20.43 1.40
CA LEU A 103 1.60 -19.62 0.94
C LEU A 103 1.85 -18.14 1.25
N TYR A 104 1.26 -17.27 0.44
CA TYR A 104 1.33 -15.83 0.67
C TYR A 104 0.55 -15.45 1.93
N GLU A 105 1.25 -14.83 2.88
CA GLU A 105 0.70 -14.39 4.17
C GLU A 105 0.93 -12.89 4.32
N ALA A 106 -0.16 -12.12 4.43
CA ALA A 106 -0.12 -10.70 4.70
C ALA A 106 -0.37 -10.43 6.18
N ALA A 107 0.24 -9.37 6.71
CA ALA A 107 0.01 -8.94 8.07
C ALA A 107 -1.46 -8.52 8.25
N PRO A 108 -2.01 -8.45 9.47
CA PRO A 108 -3.44 -8.20 9.69
C PRO A 108 -4.00 -6.98 8.93
N SER A 109 -3.26 -5.87 8.86
CA SER A 109 -3.68 -4.67 8.12
C SER A 109 -3.65 -4.87 6.60
N GLY A 110 -2.69 -5.62 6.07
CA GLY A 110 -2.62 -5.98 4.65
C GLY A 110 -3.71 -6.97 4.25
N ALA A 111 -3.98 -7.96 5.10
CA ALA A 111 -5.06 -8.92 4.90
C ALA A 111 -6.44 -8.24 4.89
N ASP A 112 -6.70 -7.34 5.84
CA ASP A 112 -7.95 -6.57 5.92
C ASP A 112 -8.15 -5.68 4.68
N LEU A 113 -7.08 -5.00 4.23
CA LEU A 113 -7.09 -4.23 2.99
C LEU A 113 -7.48 -5.10 1.78
N MET A 114 -6.80 -6.24 1.60
CA MET A 114 -7.05 -7.12 0.45
C MET A 114 -8.44 -7.76 0.48
N GLN A 115 -8.94 -8.12 1.67
CA GLN A 115 -10.30 -8.62 1.83
C GLN A 115 -11.33 -7.53 1.51
N THR A 116 -11.15 -6.32 2.02
CA THR A 116 -12.02 -5.17 1.74
C THR A 116 -12.01 -4.84 0.25
N LEU A 117 -10.84 -4.88 -0.39
CA LEU A 117 -10.69 -4.69 -1.82
C LEU A 117 -11.48 -5.75 -2.60
N ALA A 118 -11.33 -7.02 -2.27
CA ALA A 118 -12.07 -8.10 -2.92
C ALA A 118 -13.60 -7.94 -2.75
N GLN A 119 -14.06 -7.55 -1.56
CA GLN A 119 -15.46 -7.33 -1.26
C GLN A 119 -16.05 -6.18 -2.10
N GLN A 120 -15.40 -5.01 -2.11
CA GLN A 120 -15.86 -3.85 -2.87
C GLN A 120 -15.88 -4.13 -4.37
N ARG A 121 -14.91 -4.89 -4.87
CA ARG A 121 -14.80 -5.20 -6.30
C ARG A 121 -15.79 -6.25 -6.79
N SER A 122 -16.37 -7.05 -5.90
CA SER A 122 -17.29 -8.15 -6.26
C SER A 122 -18.56 -7.67 -7.01
N GLY A 123 -18.97 -6.41 -6.81
CA GLY A 123 -20.12 -5.79 -7.47
C GLY A 123 -19.78 -4.69 -8.50
N GLU A 124 -18.51 -4.34 -8.66
CA GLU A 124 -18.09 -3.20 -9.47
C GLU A 124 -17.71 -3.56 -10.91
N ARG A 125 -17.89 -2.59 -11.82
CA ARG A 125 -17.43 -2.68 -13.22
C ARG A 125 -16.11 -1.93 -13.41
N GLY A 126 -15.39 -2.29 -14.47
CA GLY A 126 -14.08 -1.72 -14.82
C GLY A 126 -12.90 -2.47 -14.16
N PRO A 127 -11.66 -2.04 -14.39
CA PRO A 127 -10.47 -2.67 -13.82
C PRO A 127 -10.18 -2.32 -12.38
N LEU A 128 -9.45 -3.23 -11.72
CA LEU A 128 -8.75 -2.93 -10.48
C LEU A 128 -7.56 -2.00 -10.78
N LEU A 129 -7.51 -0.89 -10.06
CA LEU A 129 -6.55 0.20 -10.23
C LEU A 129 -5.86 0.52 -8.90
N GLY A 130 -4.65 1.09 -8.96
CA GLY A 130 -3.93 1.56 -7.77
C GLY A 130 -4.73 2.54 -6.90
N ALA A 131 -5.57 3.40 -7.50
CA ALA A 131 -6.45 4.31 -6.77
C ALA A 131 -7.45 3.61 -5.83
N HIS A 132 -7.84 2.35 -6.09
CA HIS A 132 -8.69 1.61 -5.15
C HIS A 132 -7.94 1.33 -3.84
N VAL A 133 -6.65 0.99 -3.92
CA VAL A 133 -5.81 0.79 -2.73
C VAL A 133 -5.65 2.10 -1.97
N VAL A 134 -5.38 3.21 -2.68
CA VAL A 134 -5.27 4.54 -2.06
C VAL A 134 -6.56 4.94 -1.34
N ALA A 135 -7.71 4.74 -1.96
CA ALA A 135 -9.01 5.07 -1.36
C ALA A 135 -9.29 4.26 -0.09
N LEU A 136 -8.90 2.97 -0.06
CA LEU A 136 -9.03 2.12 1.12
C LEU A 136 -8.09 2.54 2.24
N VAL A 137 -6.80 2.75 1.93
CA VAL A 137 -5.81 3.17 2.93
C VAL A 137 -6.15 4.53 3.53
N ALA A 138 -6.60 5.47 2.71
CA ALA A 138 -7.04 6.79 3.16
C ALA A 138 -8.31 6.73 4.05
N ALA A 139 -9.07 5.63 4.02
CA ALA A 139 -10.20 5.40 4.92
C ALA A 139 -9.80 4.69 6.24
N MET A 140 -8.58 4.17 6.35
CA MET A 140 -8.11 3.50 7.56
C MET A 140 -7.91 4.50 8.70
N ARG A 141 -8.39 4.13 9.90
CA ARG A 141 -8.29 5.00 11.08
C ARG A 141 -7.00 4.81 11.88
N GLN A 142 -6.36 3.66 11.73
CA GLN A 142 -5.21 3.24 12.54
C GLN A 142 -4.23 2.43 11.70
N GLY A 143 -2.97 2.41 12.12
CA GLY A 143 -1.89 1.70 11.44
C GLY A 143 -0.73 2.62 11.08
N VAL A 144 0.28 2.06 10.43
CA VAL A 144 1.46 2.80 9.96
C VAL A 144 1.10 3.62 8.72
N ALA A 145 0.34 3.05 7.79
CA ALA A 145 -0.09 3.74 6.57
C ALA A 145 -0.82 5.08 6.83
N PRO A 146 -1.93 5.15 7.59
CA PRO A 146 -2.61 6.44 7.84
C PRO A 146 -1.75 7.42 8.64
N ARG A 147 -0.90 6.96 9.58
CA ARG A 147 0.04 7.84 10.29
C ARG A 147 1.11 8.42 9.38
N SER A 148 1.57 7.64 8.40
CA SER A 148 2.54 8.08 7.40
C SER A 148 1.93 9.15 6.49
N LEU A 149 0.67 9.01 6.09
CA LEU A 149 -0.07 10.05 5.36
C LEU A 149 -0.17 11.35 6.17
N VAL A 150 -0.52 11.27 7.45
CA VAL A 150 -0.57 12.45 8.34
C VAL A 150 0.81 13.11 8.48
N ALA A 151 1.88 12.32 8.62
CA ALA A 151 3.25 12.84 8.71
C ALA A 151 3.70 13.57 7.43
N LEU A 152 3.11 13.22 6.27
CA LEU A 152 3.33 13.92 5.00
C LEU A 152 2.46 15.17 4.84
N GLY A 153 1.61 15.50 5.82
CA GLY A 153 0.65 16.61 5.73
C GLY A 153 -0.51 16.32 4.78
N VAL A 154 -0.79 15.04 4.48
CA VAL A 154 -1.88 14.65 3.60
C VAL A 154 -3.19 14.60 4.37
N ASP A 155 -4.19 15.34 3.88
CA ASP A 155 -5.57 15.15 4.33
C ASP A 155 -6.12 13.84 3.74
N ALA A 156 -6.38 12.87 4.61
CA ALA A 156 -6.89 11.56 4.25
C ALA A 156 -8.27 11.64 3.55
N ALA A 157 -9.14 12.57 3.93
CA ALA A 157 -10.44 12.73 3.29
C ALA A 157 -10.28 13.26 1.86
N ALA A 158 -9.41 14.25 1.67
CA ALA A 158 -9.08 14.80 0.35
C ALA A 158 -8.42 13.74 -0.55
N LEU A 159 -7.45 12.98 -0.02
CA LEU A 159 -6.78 11.92 -0.78
C LEU A 159 -7.76 10.82 -1.20
N ARG A 160 -8.69 10.45 -0.31
CA ARG A 160 -9.74 9.48 -0.64
C ARG A 160 -10.65 9.99 -1.77
N ALA A 161 -11.05 11.26 -1.71
CA ALA A 161 -11.86 11.88 -2.75
C ALA A 161 -11.12 11.93 -4.10
N ALA A 162 -9.84 12.30 -4.10
CA ALA A 162 -8.98 12.31 -5.29
C ALA A 162 -8.86 10.91 -5.91
N ALA A 163 -8.63 9.88 -5.09
CA ALA A 163 -8.58 8.50 -5.55
C ALA A 163 -9.92 8.03 -6.15
N GLN A 164 -11.04 8.39 -5.52
CA GLN A 164 -12.38 8.09 -6.06
C GLN A 164 -12.64 8.81 -7.39
N ALA A 165 -12.18 10.05 -7.54
CA ALA A 165 -12.26 10.80 -8.79
C ALA A 165 -11.45 10.13 -9.91
N GLU A 166 -10.24 9.63 -9.63
CA GLU A 166 -9.43 8.87 -10.59
C GLU A 166 -10.12 7.56 -11.02
N ILE A 167 -10.74 6.83 -10.10
CA ILE A 167 -11.52 5.62 -10.42
C ILE A 167 -12.69 5.98 -11.36
N GLY A 168 -13.41 7.05 -11.06
CA GLY A 168 -14.52 7.54 -11.88
C GLY A 168 -14.06 7.98 -13.28
N ALA A 169 -12.96 8.73 -13.36
CA ALA A 169 -12.39 9.21 -14.61
C ALA A 169 -11.90 8.04 -15.50
N TYR A 170 -11.27 7.03 -14.91
CA TYR A 170 -10.80 5.85 -15.66
C TYR A 170 -11.96 5.06 -16.27
N ARG A 171 -13.12 5.00 -15.60
CA ARG A 171 -14.33 4.33 -16.14
C ARG A 171 -14.91 5.05 -17.37
N ASN A 172 -14.62 6.33 -17.53
CA ASN A 172 -15.13 7.17 -18.62
C ASN A 172 -14.14 7.30 -19.80
N ARG A 173 -12.96 6.67 -19.72
CA ARG A 173 -11.98 6.56 -20.81
C ARG A 173 -12.21 5.27 -21.61
#